data_AF-A0A1B1KHK9-F1
#
_entry.id   AF-A0A1B1KHK9-F1
#
_cell.length_a   1.000
_cell.length_b   1.000
_cell.length_c   1.000
_cell.angle_alpha   90.00
_cell.angle_beta   90.00
_cell.angle_gamma   90.00
#
_symmetry.space_group_name_H-M   'P 1'
#
loop_
_entity.id
_entity.type
_entity.pdbx_description
1 polymer ?
#
loop_
_entity_poly.entity_id
_entity_poly.type
_entity_poly.pdbx_seq_one_letter_code
_entity_poly.pdbx_strand_id
1 'polypeptide(L)'
;MTTRGQLSVAERAPYLVVEWHPDRNGDLTADRVSYGTNKPIWWRCQKCGHEWLSAPRTRIRSTETTSSRRIMGCPSCSKFSARNIMQVRANKRHATSLRHRPDLLEEFHKSKNSDVGADQVTSRDRVWWTCRHCGGEWRTTVGVRLAGHGCPQCGRRSHIVKMRTPKSGNSLPERRPDLAADWNWARNGRGPDEYSFGSSQEVWWLCRICGHEWETTINQRSHSTKGSGCPGCRLWGTRVCLPMICGVVLQTLRCGRRC
;
A
#
# COMPACT_ATOMS: atom_id res chain seq x y z
N MET A 1 23.99 11.96 -39.22
CA MET A 1 22.70 11.85 -39.94
C MET A 1 21.69 11.17 -39.03
N THR A 2 20.94 11.97 -38.26
CA THR A 2 19.84 11.50 -37.41
C THR A 2 18.62 11.27 -38.29
N THR A 3 18.26 10.00 -38.50
CA THR A 3 17.03 9.59 -39.19
C THR A 3 15.80 10.08 -38.42
N ARG A 4 14.87 10.72 -39.14
CA ARG A 4 13.56 11.19 -38.68
C ARG A 4 12.88 10.16 -37.74
N GLY A 5 12.53 10.59 -36.53
CA GLY A 5 11.51 9.92 -35.70
C GLY A 5 11.92 9.43 -34.30
N GLN A 6 13.17 9.60 -33.85
CA GLN A 6 13.55 9.22 -32.48
C GLN A 6 14.21 10.39 -31.76
N LEU A 7 13.67 10.76 -30.60
CA LEU A 7 14.28 11.72 -29.67
C LEU A 7 15.70 11.27 -29.28
N SER A 8 16.54 12.22 -28.90
CA SER A 8 17.83 11.95 -28.29
C SER A 8 17.68 11.39 -26.86
N VAL A 9 18.78 10.88 -26.30
CA VAL A 9 18.83 10.47 -24.88
C VAL A 9 18.56 11.67 -23.98
N ALA A 10 19.15 12.82 -24.29
CA ALA A 10 18.96 14.05 -23.51
C ALA A 10 17.50 14.52 -23.51
N GLU A 11 16.79 14.41 -24.64
CA GLU A 11 15.38 14.81 -24.74
C GLU A 11 14.44 13.79 -24.08
N ARG A 12 14.67 12.48 -24.27
CA ARG A 12 13.78 11.44 -23.73
C ARG A 12 13.99 11.19 -22.24
N ALA A 13 15.24 11.28 -21.77
CA ALA A 13 15.65 10.95 -20.42
C ALA A 13 16.75 11.90 -19.89
N PRO A 14 16.42 13.19 -19.63
CA PRO A 14 17.39 14.19 -19.15
C PRO A 14 18.14 13.77 -17.88
N TYR A 15 17.47 13.01 -17.01
CA TYR A 15 18.05 12.50 -15.76
C TYR A 15 19.21 11.50 -15.96
N LEU A 16 19.37 10.92 -17.16
CA LEU A 16 20.50 10.04 -17.49
C LEU A 16 21.73 10.82 -17.96
N VAL A 17 21.57 12.08 -18.38
CA VAL A 17 22.69 12.92 -18.85
C VAL A 17 23.71 13.12 -17.74
N VAL A 18 23.27 13.21 -16.49
CA VAL A 18 24.15 13.32 -15.32
C VAL A 18 25.05 12.09 -15.13
N GLU A 19 24.65 10.94 -15.67
CA GLU A 19 25.44 9.71 -15.60
C GLU A 19 26.23 9.46 -16.91
N TRP A 20 26.21 10.40 -17.87
CA TRP A 20 27.04 10.28 -19.07
C TRP A 20 28.51 10.32 -18.70
N HIS A 21 29.30 9.41 -19.27
CA HIS A 21 30.73 9.42 -18.99
C HIS A 21 31.39 10.63 -19.65
N PRO A 22 32.22 11.43 -18.95
CA PRO A 22 32.84 12.64 -19.50
C PRO A 22 33.74 12.35 -20.70
N ASP A 23 34.64 11.36 -20.61
CA ASP A 23 35.71 11.22 -21.61
C ASP A 23 35.61 9.97 -22.51
N ARG A 24 34.93 8.92 -22.05
CA ARG A 24 34.95 7.60 -22.74
C ARG A 24 33.99 7.46 -23.92
N ASN A 25 33.13 8.44 -24.12
CA ASN A 25 32.24 8.51 -25.28
C ASN A 25 32.85 9.33 -26.43
N GLY A 26 34.07 9.86 -26.28
CA GLY A 26 34.68 10.78 -27.25
C GLY A 26 33.79 11.99 -27.49
N ASP A 27 33.58 12.35 -28.75
CA ASP A 27 32.73 13.49 -29.16
C ASP A 27 31.22 13.19 -29.10
N LEU A 28 30.82 12.00 -28.65
CA LEU A 28 29.42 11.64 -28.52
C LEU A 28 28.82 12.28 -27.27
N THR A 29 27.86 13.16 -27.51
CA THR A 29 27.05 13.81 -26.47
C THR A 29 25.63 13.22 -26.42
N ALA A 30 24.98 13.32 -25.26
CA ALA A 30 23.67 12.70 -25.03
C ALA A 30 22.55 13.26 -25.93
N ASP A 31 22.69 14.49 -26.45
CA ASP A 31 21.80 15.13 -27.42
C ASP A 31 21.97 14.60 -28.85
N ARG A 32 23.10 13.96 -29.16
CA ARG A 32 23.42 13.42 -30.49
C ARG A 32 23.15 11.94 -30.64
N VAL A 33 22.75 11.27 -29.55
CA VAL A 33 22.51 9.83 -29.51
C VAL A 33 21.01 9.56 -29.36
N SER A 34 20.43 8.80 -30.29
CA SER A 34 19.02 8.36 -30.20
C SER A 34 18.80 7.50 -28.94
N TYR A 35 17.71 7.76 -28.21
CA TYR A 35 17.34 6.94 -27.04
C TYR A 35 17.03 5.48 -27.40
N GLY A 36 16.62 5.22 -28.64
CA GLY A 36 16.24 3.89 -29.15
C GLY A 36 17.43 3.02 -29.54
N THR A 37 18.65 3.55 -29.50
CA THR A 37 19.85 2.83 -29.92
C THR A 37 20.20 1.66 -29.01
N ASN A 38 20.65 0.57 -29.62
CA ASN A 38 21.26 -0.57 -28.94
C ASN A 38 22.79 -0.44 -28.83
N LYS A 39 23.39 0.63 -29.38
CA LYS A 39 24.83 0.86 -29.27
C LYS A 39 25.21 1.07 -27.80
N PRO A 40 26.22 0.37 -27.29
CA PRO A 40 26.66 0.53 -25.92
C PRO A 40 27.36 1.88 -25.76
N ILE A 41 26.96 2.62 -24.72
CA ILE A 41 27.50 3.93 -24.33
C ILE A 41 28.12 3.80 -22.94
N TRP A 42 29.18 4.54 -22.66
CA TRP A 42 29.79 4.61 -21.33
C TRP A 42 29.00 5.51 -20.40
N TRP A 43 28.76 5.02 -19.19
CA TRP A 43 28.10 5.72 -18.10
C TRP A 43 29.01 5.74 -16.87
N ARG A 44 28.85 6.76 -16.02
CA ARG A 44 29.52 6.86 -14.72
C ARG A 44 28.53 7.23 -13.63
N CYS A 45 28.54 6.46 -12.54
CA CYS A 45 27.61 6.66 -11.44
C CYS A 45 28.08 7.81 -10.57
N GLN A 46 27.24 8.83 -10.39
CA GLN A 46 27.55 9.96 -9.50
C GLN A 46 27.64 9.55 -8.02
N LYS A 47 27.02 8.43 -7.62
CA LYS A 47 27.00 7.98 -6.22
C LYS A 47 28.24 7.19 -5.81
N CYS A 48 28.74 6.32 -6.69
CA CYS A 48 29.83 5.39 -6.35
C CYS A 48 31.00 5.41 -7.33
N GLY A 49 30.98 6.27 -8.34
CA GLY A 49 32.04 6.37 -9.35
C GLY A 49 32.12 5.20 -10.33
N HIS A 50 31.31 4.14 -10.16
CA HIS A 50 31.34 2.98 -11.03
C HIS A 50 31.06 3.37 -12.49
N GLU A 51 31.93 2.93 -13.39
CA GLU A 51 31.82 3.13 -14.83
C GLU A 51 31.35 1.85 -15.50
N TRP A 52 30.38 1.94 -16.42
CA TRP A 52 29.88 0.76 -17.14
C TRP A 52 29.37 1.08 -18.54
N LEU A 53 29.37 0.06 -19.40
CA LEU A 53 28.76 0.09 -20.73
C LEU A 53 27.30 -0.34 -20.66
N SER A 54 26.41 0.43 -21.28
CA SER A 54 25.02 0.03 -21.49
C SER A 54 24.38 0.78 -22.64
N ALA A 55 23.45 0.13 -23.34
CA ALA A 55 22.68 0.77 -24.39
C ALA A 55 21.57 1.69 -23.80
N PRO A 56 21.39 2.92 -24.30
CA PRO A 56 20.33 3.82 -23.84
C PRO A 56 18.92 3.20 -23.86
N ARG A 57 18.58 2.42 -24.90
CA ARG A 57 17.27 1.76 -25.01
C ARG A 57 16.95 0.87 -23.80
N THR A 58 17.95 0.13 -23.31
CA THR A 58 17.83 -0.77 -22.18
C THR A 58 17.60 -0.02 -20.87
N ARG A 59 18.23 1.16 -20.74
CA ARG A 59 18.10 2.02 -19.55
C ARG A 59 16.75 2.74 -19.48
N ILE A 60 16.16 3.06 -20.63
CA ILE A 60 14.93 3.86 -20.74
C ILE A 60 13.66 2.98 -20.78
N ARG A 61 13.63 1.86 -21.53
CA ARG A 61 12.42 1.01 -21.62
C ARG A 61 11.93 0.45 -20.28
N SER A 62 12.81 0.29 -19.30
CA SER A 62 12.44 -0.23 -17.98
C SER A 62 11.63 0.74 -17.11
N THR A 63 11.54 2.03 -17.48
CA THR A 63 10.77 3.03 -16.72
C THR A 63 9.31 3.14 -17.16
N GLU A 64 8.95 2.58 -18.33
CA GLU A 64 7.60 2.72 -18.92
C GLU A 64 6.62 1.60 -18.54
N THR A 65 7.11 0.41 -18.14
CA THR A 65 6.24 -0.67 -17.67
C THR A 65 6.12 -0.68 -16.15
N THR A 66 4.99 -0.17 -15.66
CA THR A 66 4.56 -0.01 -14.25
C THR A 66 4.35 -1.33 -13.48
N SER A 67 5.23 -2.33 -13.60
CA SER A 67 5.14 -3.55 -12.79
C SER A 67 6.46 -4.24 -12.45
N SER A 68 7.60 -3.59 -12.64
CA SER A 68 8.87 -4.10 -12.13
C SER A 68 9.67 -2.97 -11.49
N ARG A 69 9.75 -2.97 -10.16
CA ARG A 69 10.61 -2.08 -9.35
C ARG A 69 12.10 -2.36 -9.57
N ARG A 70 12.58 -2.25 -10.81
CA ARG A 70 14.01 -2.20 -11.13
C ARG A 70 14.28 -0.93 -11.91
N ILE A 71 14.56 0.13 -11.17
CA ILE A 71 15.40 1.19 -11.69
C ILE A 71 16.75 0.51 -12.00
N MET A 72 17.08 0.27 -13.27
CA MET A 72 18.44 -0.09 -13.67
C MET A 72 19.32 1.16 -13.58
N GLY A 73 19.55 1.59 -12.35
CA GLY A 73 20.64 2.48 -11.99
C GLY A 73 21.97 1.75 -12.07
N CYS A 74 23.01 2.33 -11.48
CA CYS A 74 24.34 1.73 -11.43
C CYS A 74 24.29 0.22 -11.04
N PRO A 75 24.80 -0.70 -11.89
CA PRO A 75 24.80 -2.14 -11.62
C PRO A 75 25.51 -2.50 -10.32
N SER A 76 26.57 -1.76 -9.99
CA SER A 76 27.31 -1.92 -8.74
C SER A 76 26.44 -1.55 -7.54
N CYS A 77 25.80 -0.36 -7.53
CA CYS A 77 24.88 0.04 -6.46
C CYS A 77 23.70 -0.94 -6.29
N SER A 78 23.14 -1.44 -7.40
CA SER A 78 22.06 -2.43 -7.34
C SER A 78 22.52 -3.75 -6.71
N LYS A 79 23.75 -4.21 -7.00
CA LYS A 79 24.34 -5.40 -6.38
C LYS A 79 24.63 -5.18 -4.90
N PHE A 80 25.17 -4.02 -4.50
CA PHE A 80 25.39 -3.68 -3.10
C PHE A 80 24.07 -3.62 -2.31
N SER A 81 23.01 -3.05 -2.89
CA SER A 81 21.68 -3.05 -2.26
C SER A 81 21.11 -4.47 -2.10
N ALA A 82 21.22 -5.32 -3.13
CA ALA A 82 20.77 -6.71 -3.05
C ALA A 82 21.59 -7.56 -2.05
N ARG A 83 22.92 -7.35 -2.00
CA ARG A 83 23.83 -8.02 -1.06
C ARG A 83 23.56 -7.56 0.37
N ASN A 84 23.34 -6.27 0.62
CA ASN A 84 22.92 -5.77 1.94
C ASN A 84 21.56 -6.35 2.37
N ILE A 85 20.58 -6.47 1.47
CA ILE A 85 19.29 -7.09 1.77
C ILE A 85 19.45 -8.59 2.10
N MET A 86 20.26 -9.34 1.33
CA MET A 86 20.56 -10.74 1.63
C MET A 86 21.32 -10.89 2.95
N GLN A 87 22.28 -10.01 3.24
CA GLN A 87 23.10 -10.07 4.45
C GLN A 87 22.30 -9.68 5.70
N VAL A 88 21.40 -8.69 5.61
CA VAL A 88 20.44 -8.38 6.69
C VAL A 88 19.47 -9.54 6.93
N ARG A 89 19.07 -10.27 5.87
CA ARG A 89 18.22 -11.47 5.99
C ARG A 89 18.99 -12.68 6.56
N ALA A 90 20.27 -12.82 6.23
CA ALA A 90 21.14 -13.88 6.76
C ALA A 90 21.50 -13.62 8.23
N ASN A 91 21.77 -12.37 8.62
CA ASN A 91 22.07 -12.00 10.00
C ASN A 91 20.86 -12.18 10.95
N LYS A 92 19.63 -12.19 10.44
CA LYS A 92 18.44 -12.59 11.23
C LYS A 92 18.42 -14.08 11.59
N ARG A 93 19.17 -14.94 10.90
CA ARG A 93 19.14 -16.40 11.08
C ARG A 93 20.28 -16.97 11.93
N HIS A 94 21.28 -16.15 12.30
CA HIS A 94 22.49 -16.63 12.99
C HIS A 94 22.76 -16.03 14.38
N ALA A 95 21.87 -15.19 14.92
CA ALA A 95 21.93 -14.86 16.34
C ALA A 95 21.37 -16.04 17.15
N THR A 96 22.24 -16.91 17.66
CA THR A 96 21.87 -18.07 18.50
C THR A 96 21.74 -17.71 19.99
N SER A 97 22.08 -16.48 20.38
CA SER A 97 22.11 -16.02 21.77
C SER A 97 21.82 -14.51 21.85
N LEU A 98 21.22 -14.07 22.96
CA LEU A 98 20.87 -12.67 23.22
C LEU A 98 22.07 -11.72 23.30
N ARG A 99 23.26 -12.24 23.63
CA ARG A 99 24.50 -11.43 23.71
C ARG A 99 24.82 -10.68 22.41
N HIS A 100 24.35 -11.16 21.26
CA HIS A 100 24.56 -10.52 19.95
C HIS A 100 23.37 -9.66 19.49
N ARG A 101 22.40 -9.38 20.37
CA ARG A 101 21.16 -8.67 20.06
C ARG A 101 20.87 -7.58 21.08
N PRO A 102 21.62 -6.47 21.05
CA PRO A 102 21.44 -5.36 22.00
C PRO A 102 20.03 -4.78 21.95
N ASP A 103 19.38 -4.81 20.78
CA ASP A 103 17.99 -4.40 20.59
C ASP A 103 17.00 -5.23 21.42
N LEU A 104 17.30 -6.50 21.68
CA LEU A 104 16.49 -7.38 22.50
C LEU A 104 16.81 -7.27 24.00
N LEU A 105 18.06 -6.92 24.35
CA LEU A 105 18.46 -6.73 25.75
C LEU A 105 17.70 -5.58 26.41
N GLU A 106 17.39 -4.53 25.65
CA GLU A 106 16.55 -3.42 26.13
C GLU A 106 15.09 -3.83 26.43
N GLU A 107 14.60 -4.90 25.79
CA GLU A 107 13.26 -5.45 26.03
C GLU A 107 13.26 -6.59 27.06
N PHE A 108 14.42 -6.99 27.60
CA PHE A 108 14.53 -8.04 28.61
C PHE A 108 14.10 -7.52 29.98
N HIS A 109 13.12 -8.17 30.61
CA HIS A 109 12.51 -7.68 31.84
C HIS A 109 13.41 -7.91 33.06
N LYS A 110 14.07 -6.87 33.57
CA LYS A 110 15.07 -6.96 34.65
C LYS A 110 14.55 -7.59 35.95
N SER A 111 13.43 -7.11 36.49
CA SER A 111 12.94 -7.60 37.80
C SER A 111 12.26 -8.97 37.74
N LYS A 112 11.55 -9.30 36.66
CA LYS A 112 10.86 -10.59 36.49
C LYS A 112 11.77 -11.73 36.03
N ASN A 113 13.00 -11.42 35.63
CA ASN A 113 14.05 -12.39 35.31
C ASN A 113 15.25 -12.20 36.26
N SER A 114 15.01 -11.80 37.51
CA SER A 114 16.09 -11.50 38.48
C SER A 114 16.97 -12.71 38.80
N ASP A 115 16.47 -13.92 38.54
CA ASP A 115 17.14 -15.21 38.71
C ASP A 115 18.02 -15.60 37.52
N VAL A 116 17.88 -14.95 36.36
CA VAL A 116 18.61 -15.31 35.13
C VAL A 116 19.15 -14.09 34.38
N GLY A 117 20.47 -14.04 34.20
CA GLY A 117 21.13 -13.05 33.36
C GLY A 117 20.83 -13.26 31.87
N ALA A 118 20.74 -12.17 31.11
CA ALA A 118 20.45 -12.25 29.67
C ALA A 118 21.56 -12.94 28.84
N ASP A 119 22.77 -13.04 29.39
CA ASP A 119 23.91 -13.78 28.86
C ASP A 119 23.84 -15.29 29.13
N GLN A 120 23.06 -15.70 30.13
CA GLN A 120 22.91 -17.10 30.58
C GLN A 120 21.76 -17.84 29.88
N VAL A 121 20.88 -17.12 29.17
CA VAL A 121 19.69 -17.71 28.55
C VAL A 121 19.96 -18.23 27.14
N THR A 122 19.38 -19.39 26.84
CA THR A 122 19.42 -20.07 25.55
C THR A 122 18.15 -19.80 24.75
N SER A 123 18.12 -20.20 23.47
CA SER A 123 16.96 -20.04 22.60
C SER A 123 15.68 -20.74 23.08
N ARG A 124 15.80 -21.73 23.98
CA ARG A 124 14.66 -22.52 24.50
C ARG A 124 14.02 -21.88 25.74
N ASP A 125 14.72 -20.99 26.42
CA ASP A 125 14.28 -20.44 27.71
C ASP A 125 13.15 -19.44 27.54
N ARG A 126 12.13 -19.55 28.42
CA ARG A 126 10.97 -18.67 28.47
C ARG A 126 11.13 -17.60 29.53
N VAL A 127 11.53 -16.41 29.07
CA VAL A 127 11.77 -15.24 29.91
C VAL A 127 10.70 -14.16 29.71
N TRP A 128 10.65 -13.21 30.63
CA TRP A 128 9.78 -12.04 30.56
C TRP A 128 10.40 -10.94 29.70
N TRP A 129 9.54 -10.26 28.96
CA TRP A 129 9.86 -9.15 28.07
C TRP A 129 8.97 -7.96 28.37
N THR A 130 9.46 -6.74 28.12
CA THR A 130 8.72 -5.49 28.25
C THR A 130 8.81 -4.69 26.96
N CYS A 131 7.67 -4.21 26.46
CA CYS A 131 7.61 -3.56 25.16
C CYS A 131 8.01 -2.11 25.31
N ARG A 132 8.99 -1.64 24.53
CA ARG A 132 9.39 -0.23 24.51
C ARG A 132 8.32 0.71 23.92
N HIS A 133 7.37 0.17 23.16
CA HIS A 133 6.35 0.97 22.48
C HIS A 133 5.05 1.11 23.29
N CYS A 134 4.59 0.04 23.93
CA CYS A 134 3.32 0.03 24.65
C CYS A 134 3.46 -0.24 26.15
N GLY A 135 4.66 -0.49 26.65
CA GLY A 135 4.90 -0.90 28.04
C GLY A 135 4.40 -2.31 28.38
N GLY A 136 3.71 -2.98 27.46
CA GLY A 136 3.13 -4.29 27.68
C GLY A 136 4.19 -5.34 27.98
N GLU A 137 3.92 -6.17 28.98
CA GLU A 137 4.79 -7.26 29.40
C GLU A 137 4.27 -8.59 28.86
N TRP A 138 5.17 -9.47 28.42
CA TRP A 138 4.79 -10.81 27.98
C TRP A 138 5.91 -11.81 28.21
N ARG A 139 5.53 -13.10 28.30
CA ARG A 139 6.47 -14.21 28.45
C ARG A 139 6.53 -15.02 27.16
N THR A 140 7.72 -15.21 26.61
CA THR A 140 7.95 -16.04 25.42
C THR A 140 9.38 -16.56 25.38
N THR A 141 9.68 -17.47 24.45
CA THR A 141 11.04 -17.99 24.30
C THR A 141 11.97 -16.97 23.67
N VAL A 142 13.23 -17.00 24.08
CA VAL A 142 14.32 -16.24 23.46
C VAL A 142 14.40 -16.52 21.95
N GLY A 143 14.25 -17.78 21.53
CA GLY A 143 14.29 -18.17 20.12
C GLY A 143 13.23 -17.48 19.25
N VAL A 144 12.01 -17.32 19.76
CA VAL A 144 10.93 -16.58 19.06
C VAL A 144 11.29 -15.11 18.86
N ARG A 145 11.96 -14.51 19.86
CA ARG A 145 12.45 -13.12 19.78
C ARG A 145 13.63 -12.98 18.82
N LEU A 146 14.56 -13.94 18.83
CA LEU A 146 15.68 -13.99 17.89
C LEU A 146 15.18 -14.11 16.43
N ALA A 147 14.12 -14.89 16.19
CA ALA A 147 13.44 -15.00 14.90
C ALA A 147 12.71 -13.71 14.45
N GLY A 148 12.62 -12.70 15.33
CA GLY A 148 12.09 -11.37 15.04
C GLY A 148 10.62 -11.18 15.37
N HIS A 149 10.00 -12.06 16.16
CA HIS A 149 8.63 -11.84 16.63
C HIS A 149 8.60 -10.78 17.74
N GLY A 150 7.73 -9.77 17.55
CA GLY A 150 7.57 -8.59 18.40
C GLY A 150 6.68 -8.80 19.63
N CYS A 151 6.32 -7.68 20.27
CA CYS A 151 5.27 -7.64 21.27
C CYS A 151 3.92 -8.12 20.68
N PRO A 152 3.21 -9.07 21.33
CA PRO A 152 1.95 -9.61 20.83
C PRO A 152 0.82 -8.56 20.77
N GLN A 153 0.81 -7.60 21.71
CA GLN A 153 -0.19 -6.53 21.74
C GLN A 153 -0.02 -5.57 20.55
N CYS A 154 1.20 -5.09 20.32
CA CYS A 154 1.54 -4.26 19.16
C CYS A 154 1.29 -5.01 17.84
N GLY A 155 1.63 -6.30 17.79
CA GLY A 155 1.36 -7.16 16.63
C GLY A 155 -0.13 -7.27 16.33
N ARG A 156 -0.96 -7.56 17.34
CA ARG A 156 -2.43 -7.60 17.20
C ARG A 156 -3.00 -6.26 16.75
N ARG A 157 -2.58 -5.14 17.36
CA ARG A 157 -3.03 -3.80 16.97
C ARG A 157 -2.69 -3.49 15.51
N SER A 158 -1.46 -3.78 15.10
CA SER A 158 -1.00 -3.58 13.72
C SER A 158 -1.77 -4.45 12.72
N HIS A 159 -2.06 -5.70 13.09
CA HIS A 159 -2.86 -6.60 12.27
C HIS A 159 -4.30 -6.10 12.11
N ILE A 160 -4.94 -5.63 13.18
CA ILE A 160 -6.28 -5.03 13.13
C ILE A 160 -6.28 -3.81 12.21
N VAL A 161 -5.31 -2.89 12.35
CA VAL A 161 -5.21 -1.72 11.46
C VAL A 161 -5.11 -2.18 10.01
N LYS A 162 -4.20 -3.11 9.71
CA LYS A 162 -4.00 -3.64 8.35
C LYS A 162 -5.24 -4.31 7.76
N MET A 163 -6.00 -5.04 8.58
CA MET A 163 -7.24 -5.70 8.15
C MET A 163 -8.37 -4.71 7.90
N ARG A 164 -8.40 -3.60 8.64
CA ARG A 164 -9.43 -2.55 8.49
C ARG A 164 -9.14 -1.66 7.28
N THR A 165 -7.88 -1.24 7.11
CA THR A 165 -7.50 -0.37 6.01
C THR A 165 -7.62 -1.09 4.67
N PRO A 166 -8.46 -0.61 3.73
CA PRO A 166 -8.52 -1.19 2.40
C PRO A 166 -7.16 -1.03 1.70
N LYS A 167 -6.82 -2.01 0.86
CA LYS A 167 -5.73 -1.82 -0.10
C LYS A 167 -6.11 -0.71 -1.08
N SER A 168 -5.12 0.01 -1.59
CA SER A 168 -5.33 0.99 -2.66
C SER A 168 -6.11 0.36 -3.82
N GLY A 169 -7.12 1.07 -4.31
CA GLY A 169 -8.05 0.59 -5.35
C GLY A 169 -9.12 -0.39 -4.86
N ASN A 170 -9.24 -0.65 -3.55
CA ASN A 170 -10.23 -1.57 -2.99
C ASN A 170 -11.14 -0.93 -1.93
N SER A 171 -11.01 0.36 -1.66
CA SER A 171 -11.96 1.04 -0.77
C SER A 171 -13.37 1.05 -1.39
N LEU A 172 -14.38 1.24 -0.54
CA LEU A 172 -15.77 1.33 -1.00
C LEU A 172 -15.97 2.41 -2.07
N PRO A 173 -15.54 3.68 -1.90
CA PRO A 173 -15.73 4.71 -2.92
C PRO A 173 -14.95 4.46 -4.22
N GLU A 174 -13.78 3.81 -4.17
CA GLU A 174 -13.01 3.47 -5.38
C GLU A 174 -13.70 2.39 -6.24
N ARG A 175 -14.36 1.42 -5.59
CA ARG A 175 -14.96 0.27 -6.30
C ARG A 175 -16.46 0.39 -6.52
N ARG A 176 -17.16 1.11 -5.65
CA ARG A 176 -18.62 1.26 -5.61
C ARG A 176 -18.98 2.69 -5.16
N PRO A 177 -18.69 3.71 -5.99
CA PRO A 177 -19.01 5.11 -5.67
C PRO A 177 -20.52 5.34 -5.50
N ASP A 178 -21.35 4.51 -6.16
CA ASP A 178 -22.80 4.50 -6.03
C ASP A 178 -23.25 4.18 -4.60
N LEU A 179 -22.58 3.23 -3.94
CA LEU A 179 -22.85 2.87 -2.54
C LEU A 179 -22.29 3.90 -1.57
N ALA A 180 -21.09 4.43 -1.84
CA ALA A 180 -20.51 5.48 -1.01
C ALA A 180 -21.40 6.74 -0.95
N ALA A 181 -22.15 7.03 -2.03
CA ALA A 181 -23.12 8.11 -2.04
C ALA A 181 -24.35 7.85 -1.15
N ASP A 182 -24.69 6.59 -0.87
CA ASP A 182 -25.76 6.22 0.05
C ASP A 182 -25.27 6.07 1.50
N TRP A 183 -24.05 6.53 1.83
CA TRP A 183 -23.48 6.40 3.18
C TRP A 183 -24.15 7.37 4.16
N ASN A 184 -24.55 6.87 5.34
CA ASN A 184 -25.07 7.73 6.39
C ASN A 184 -23.94 8.27 7.29
N TRP A 185 -23.44 9.47 6.99
CA TRP A 185 -22.36 10.13 7.74
C TRP A 185 -22.72 10.47 9.19
N ALA A 186 -24.00 10.70 9.49
CA ALA A 186 -24.45 11.07 10.83
C ALA A 186 -24.45 9.86 11.79
N ARG A 187 -24.72 8.66 11.28
CA ARG A 187 -24.79 7.42 12.08
C ARG A 187 -23.51 6.60 12.08
N ASN A 188 -22.67 6.74 11.06
CA ASN A 188 -21.41 6.03 11.00
C ASN A 188 -20.28 6.90 11.55
N GLY A 189 -19.51 6.36 12.51
CA GLY A 189 -18.37 7.08 13.08
C GLY A 189 -17.13 7.17 12.17
N ARG A 190 -17.16 6.55 10.97
CA ARG A 190 -16.03 6.46 10.04
C ARG A 190 -16.50 6.65 8.60
N GLY A 191 -15.58 7.12 7.75
CA GLY A 191 -15.84 7.31 6.33
C GLY A 191 -15.88 5.99 5.54
N PRO A 192 -16.58 5.95 4.40
CA PRO A 192 -16.65 4.78 3.53
C PRO A 192 -15.28 4.40 2.93
N ASP A 193 -14.34 5.35 2.83
CA ASP A 193 -12.96 5.14 2.38
C ASP A 193 -12.11 4.32 3.36
N GLU A 194 -12.50 4.26 4.63
CA GLU A 194 -11.84 3.41 5.64
C GLU A 194 -12.23 1.93 5.52
N TYR A 195 -13.14 1.58 4.62
CA TYR A 195 -13.63 0.22 4.46
C TYR A 195 -13.36 -0.32 3.06
N SER A 196 -13.03 -1.61 2.98
CA SER A 196 -13.01 -2.29 1.69
C SER A 196 -14.42 -2.56 1.18
N PHE A 197 -14.62 -2.55 -0.14
CA PHE A 197 -15.92 -2.88 -0.72
C PHE A 197 -16.40 -4.30 -0.33
N GLY A 198 -15.49 -5.23 -0.02
CA GLY A 198 -15.81 -6.58 0.45
C GLY A 198 -15.98 -6.72 1.96
N SER A 199 -16.01 -5.62 2.72
CA SER A 199 -16.09 -5.64 4.18
C SER A 199 -17.40 -6.25 4.70
N SER A 200 -17.30 -7.10 5.72
CA SER A 200 -18.48 -7.62 6.44
C SER A 200 -18.97 -6.69 7.55
N GLN A 201 -18.47 -5.45 7.61
CA GLN A 201 -18.89 -4.47 8.61
C GLN A 201 -20.33 -4.02 8.36
N GLU A 202 -21.16 -4.06 9.40
CA GLU A 202 -22.49 -3.44 9.44
C GLU A 202 -22.35 -1.93 9.61
N VAL A 203 -23.06 -1.20 8.74
CA VAL A 203 -23.03 0.25 8.64
C VAL A 203 -24.41 0.77 8.27
N TRP A 204 -24.66 2.03 8.58
CA TRP A 204 -25.90 2.71 8.25
C TRP A 204 -25.85 3.30 6.85
N TRP A 205 -26.92 3.08 6.10
CA TRP A 205 -27.14 3.62 4.77
C TRP A 205 -28.30 4.61 4.80
N LEU A 206 -28.23 5.62 3.95
CA LEU A 206 -29.27 6.61 3.74
C LEU A 206 -29.66 6.60 2.27
N CYS A 207 -30.92 6.28 1.99
CA CYS A 207 -31.40 6.25 0.62
C CYS A 207 -31.58 7.67 0.13
N ARG A 208 -30.83 8.06 -0.90
CA ARG A 208 -30.98 9.39 -1.51
C ARG A 208 -32.29 9.59 -2.27
N ILE A 209 -33.04 8.52 -2.55
CA ILE A 209 -34.31 8.59 -3.28
C ILE A 209 -35.49 8.85 -2.33
N CYS A 210 -35.58 8.10 -1.23
CA CYS A 210 -36.73 8.17 -0.32
C CYS A 210 -36.38 8.62 1.10
N GLY A 211 -35.11 8.87 1.41
CA GLY A 211 -34.63 9.25 2.75
C GLY A 211 -34.63 8.12 3.77
N HIS A 212 -34.96 6.88 3.39
CA HIS A 212 -34.99 5.76 4.32
C HIS A 212 -33.58 5.42 4.81
N GLU A 213 -33.45 5.26 6.14
CA GLU A 213 -32.23 4.81 6.80
C GLU A 213 -32.34 3.33 7.16
N TRP A 214 -31.29 2.55 6.88
CA TRP A 214 -31.24 1.15 7.26
C TRP A 214 -29.81 0.67 7.50
N GLU A 215 -29.68 -0.42 8.25
CA GLU A 215 -28.40 -1.06 8.56
C GLU A 215 -28.24 -2.36 7.78
N THR A 216 -27.05 -2.58 7.21
CA THR A 216 -26.66 -3.85 6.57
C THR A 216 -25.14 -3.85 6.33
N THR A 217 -24.56 -5.00 6.02
CA THR A 217 -23.12 -5.10 5.76
C THR A 217 -22.74 -4.53 4.39
N ILE A 218 -21.52 -4.00 4.31
CA ILE A 218 -20.96 -3.47 3.06
C ILE A 218 -20.91 -4.53 1.96
N ASN A 219 -20.45 -5.75 2.26
CA ASN A 219 -20.34 -6.83 1.29
C ASN A 219 -21.70 -7.33 0.76
N GLN A 220 -22.75 -7.29 1.57
CA GLN A 220 -24.11 -7.61 1.12
C GLN A 220 -24.56 -6.60 0.07
N ARG A 221 -24.24 -5.31 0.24
CA ARG A 221 -24.55 -4.29 -0.77
C ARG A 221 -23.62 -4.31 -1.98
N SER A 222 -22.33 -4.53 -1.77
CA SER A 222 -21.32 -4.41 -2.82
C SER A 222 -21.27 -5.58 -3.79
N HIS A 223 -21.67 -6.78 -3.35
CA HIS A 223 -21.66 -7.98 -4.19
C HIS A 223 -23.04 -8.40 -4.69
N SER A 224 -24.12 -7.79 -4.20
CA SER A 224 -25.46 -8.17 -4.64
C SER A 224 -25.75 -7.65 -6.05
N THR A 225 -25.99 -8.60 -6.95
CA THR A 225 -26.51 -8.36 -8.31
C THR A 225 -28.04 -8.36 -8.36
N LYS A 226 -28.73 -8.75 -7.26
CA LYS A 226 -30.18 -9.01 -7.22
C LYS A 226 -30.97 -8.09 -6.27
N GLY A 227 -30.39 -6.93 -5.91
CA GLY A 227 -31.14 -5.81 -5.35
C GLY A 227 -31.05 -5.61 -3.84
N SER A 228 -29.84 -5.54 -3.29
CA SER A 228 -29.56 -4.92 -1.98
C SER A 228 -29.72 -3.37 -2.02
N GLY A 229 -30.70 -2.89 -2.78
CA GLY A 229 -31.11 -1.50 -2.78
C GLY A 229 -31.87 -1.19 -1.49
N CYS A 230 -32.30 0.06 -1.35
CA CYS A 230 -33.09 0.49 -0.20
C CYS A 230 -34.33 -0.41 0.00
N PRO A 231 -34.52 -1.02 1.19
CA PRO A 231 -35.71 -1.82 1.50
C PRO A 231 -37.01 -1.05 1.31
N GLY A 232 -37.04 0.24 1.70
CA GLY A 232 -38.18 1.12 1.48
C GLY A 232 -38.56 1.26 0.00
N CYS A 233 -37.58 1.46 -0.89
CA CYS A 233 -37.83 1.54 -2.34
C CYS A 233 -38.30 0.20 -2.94
N ARG A 234 -37.80 -0.94 -2.41
CA ARG A 234 -38.21 -2.27 -2.87
C ARG A 234 -39.67 -2.55 -2.52
N LEU A 235 -40.10 -2.19 -1.31
CA LEU A 235 -41.46 -2.42 -0.83
C LEU A 235 -42.50 -1.54 -1.55
N TRP A 236 -42.10 -0.37 -2.06
CA TRP A 236 -43.02 0.65 -2.57
C TRP A 236 -42.99 0.76 -4.11
N GLY A 237 -42.27 -0.14 -4.79
CA GLY A 237 -42.24 -0.29 -6.24
C GLY A 237 -42.13 1.03 -6.99
N THR A 238 -40.97 1.70 -6.94
CA THR A 238 -40.64 2.93 -7.71
C THR A 238 -41.84 3.74 -8.24
N ARG A 239 -42.71 4.23 -7.36
CA ARG A 239 -43.41 5.48 -7.66
C ARG A 239 -42.43 6.58 -7.35
N VAL A 240 -41.79 7.06 -8.42
CA VAL A 240 -40.89 8.20 -8.41
C VAL A 240 -41.62 9.35 -7.71
N CYS A 241 -41.27 9.66 -6.46
CA CYS A 241 -41.48 11.00 -5.93
C CYS A 241 -40.43 11.87 -6.62
N LEU A 242 -40.76 12.37 -7.81
CA LEU A 242 -40.11 13.58 -8.32
C LEU A 242 -40.24 14.63 -7.21
N PRO A 243 -39.18 15.38 -6.88
CA PRO A 243 -39.30 16.45 -5.92
C PRO A 243 -40.46 17.33 -6.40
N MET A 244 -41.44 17.55 -5.52
CA MET A 244 -42.42 18.59 -5.72
C MET A 244 -41.63 19.87 -5.97
N ILE A 245 -41.48 20.24 -7.24
CA ILE A 245 -41.16 21.59 -7.62
C ILE A 245 -42.31 22.38 -7.00
N CYS A 246 -41.98 23.13 -5.96
CA CYS A 246 -42.85 24.10 -5.34
C CYS A 246 -43.13 25.16 -6.41
N GLY A 247 -44.11 24.87 -7.26
CA GLY A 247 -44.57 25.70 -8.36
C GLY A 247 -46.07 25.82 -8.19
N VAL A 248 -46.48 26.97 -7.67
CA VAL A 248 -47.84 27.48 -7.66
C VAL A 248 -48.49 27.19 -9.01
N VAL A 249 -49.66 26.56 -9.02
CA VAL A 249 -50.88 26.94 -9.76
C VAL A 249 -51.91 25.82 -9.65
N LEU A 250 -53.15 26.22 -9.34
CA LEU A 250 -54.34 25.40 -9.23
C LEU A 250 -54.59 24.55 -10.49
N GLN A 251 -55.04 23.31 -10.33
CA GLN A 251 -56.40 22.87 -10.69
C GLN A 251 -56.55 21.35 -10.60
N THR A 252 -57.77 20.98 -10.22
CA THR A 252 -58.31 19.65 -9.97
C THR A 252 -58.16 18.66 -11.13
N LEU A 253 -57.52 17.51 -10.93
CA LEU A 253 -57.82 16.29 -11.70
C LEU A 253 -57.73 15.04 -10.81
N ARG A 254 -58.87 14.34 -10.74
CA ARG A 254 -59.08 13.07 -10.04
C ARG A 254 -58.18 11.98 -10.63
N CYS A 255 -57.36 11.33 -9.80
CA CYS A 255 -56.64 10.12 -10.19
C CYS A 255 -57.54 8.90 -9.96
N GLY A 256 -58.13 8.39 -11.04
CA GLY A 256 -58.87 7.13 -11.06
C GLY A 256 -57.92 5.94 -10.98
N ARG A 257 -58.19 5.03 -10.03
CA ARG A 257 -57.60 3.69 -9.93
C ARG A 257 -58.07 2.83 -11.10
N ARG A 258 -57.18 2.06 -11.75
CA ARG A 258 -57.49 0.70 -12.21
C ARG A 258 -56.26 -0.19 -12.02
N CYS A 259 -56.54 -1.42 -11.59
CA CYS A 259 -55.61 -2.50 -11.31
C CYS A 259 -54.83 -2.94 -12.54
#